data_AF-A0A6P4JFQ7-F1
#
_entry.id   AF-A0A6P4JFQ7-F1
#
_cell.length_a   1.000
_cell.length_b   1.000
_cell.length_c   1.000
_cell.angle_alpha   90.00
_cell.angle_beta   90.00
_cell.angle_gamma   90.00
#
_symmetry.space_group_name_H-M   'P 1'
#
loop_
_entity.id
_entity.type
_entity.pdbx_description
1 polymer ?
#
loop_
_entity_poly.entity_id
_entity_poly.type
_entity_poly.pdbx_seq_one_letter_code
_entity_poly.pdbx_strand_id
1 'polypeptide(L)'
;MVSQTAIAATALLQMWGKSLFMAQSMVDCSPAPTLGGSIFLVAILLLMWKCNILPKLYRQRAPWIFAVTEILITVFATELIMHLAWCTYERITYRMVQVACYHKVWCEFALMAIITVVGAFASLCVVVEVVCPARIKDSLGEVLDILPVPAGAASLLNYLQDVRTYVMGVIYFSQLTREQRLLAVRAFKLQVQNSKITKNKPSKEHQEEMPENPIQEVHSDELQQNSGQEEQSMEEKTRKLEDLQNLLDLQADEYQTSHSDQDQDSGPESKPFAESNA
;
A
#
# COMPACT_ATOMS: atom_id res chain seq x y z
N MET A 1 4.96 16.29 5.40
CA MET A 1 4.44 15.42 6.47
C MET A 1 3.53 16.32 7.24
N VAL A 2 2.32 15.86 7.54
CA VAL A 2 1.38 16.68 8.30
C VAL A 2 2.02 17.00 9.66
N SER A 3 1.89 18.26 10.11
CA SER A 3 2.44 18.67 11.40
C SER A 3 1.84 17.83 12.54
N GLN A 4 2.68 17.44 13.51
CA GLN A 4 2.22 16.72 14.71
C GLN A 4 1.12 17.50 15.45
N THR A 5 1.22 18.83 15.42
CA THR A 5 0.22 19.73 16.01
C THR A 5 -1.13 19.65 15.30
N ALA A 6 -1.13 19.51 13.97
CA ALA A 6 -2.37 19.40 13.20
C ALA A 6 -3.10 18.10 13.50
N ILE A 7 -2.35 17.01 13.69
CA ILE A 7 -2.90 15.69 14.01
C ILE A 7 -3.43 15.67 15.44
N ALA A 8 -2.69 16.23 16.41
CA ALA A 8 -3.15 16.38 17.78
C ALA A 8 -4.42 17.25 17.86
N ALA A 9 -4.45 18.38 17.14
CA ALA A 9 -5.63 19.25 17.09
C ALA A 9 -6.84 18.54 16.45
N THR A 10 -6.62 17.81 15.35
CA THR A 10 -7.66 17.03 14.68
C THR A 10 -8.20 15.93 15.59
N ALA A 11 -7.32 15.20 16.27
CA ALA A 11 -7.71 14.16 17.21
C ALA A 11 -8.54 14.73 18.38
N LEU A 12 -8.13 15.87 18.93
CA LEU A 12 -8.88 16.55 20.00
C LEU A 12 -10.26 17.04 19.52
N LEU A 13 -10.33 17.63 18.33
CA LEU A 13 -11.58 18.07 17.71
C LEU A 13 -12.55 16.90 17.50
N GLN A 14 -12.05 15.78 16.97
CA GLN A 14 -12.84 14.58 16.77
C GLN A 14 -13.28 13.92 18.10
N MET A 15 -12.41 13.89 19.11
CA MET A 15 -12.75 13.39 20.44
C MET A 15 -13.83 14.24 21.15
N TRP A 16 -13.92 15.54 20.83
CA TRP A 16 -15.02 16.39 21.28
C TRP A 16 -16.35 16.13 20.54
N GLY A 17 -16.35 15.28 19.50
CA GLY A 17 -17.55 14.91 18.76
C GLY A 17 -18.16 16.08 17.97
N LYS A 18 -17.39 17.15 17.72
CA LYS A 18 -17.84 18.26 16.88
C LYS A 18 -17.36 18.04 15.45
N SER A 19 -18.31 17.77 14.57
CA SER A 19 -18.07 17.77 13.12
C SER A 19 -18.22 19.21 12.59
N LEU A 20 -17.19 19.71 11.90
CA LEU A 20 -17.14 21.09 11.41
C LEU A 20 -17.75 21.22 10.01
N PHE A 21 -17.52 20.24 9.13
CA PHE A 21 -17.90 20.36 7.72
C PHE A 21 -19.14 19.54 7.37
N MET A 22 -19.30 18.37 7.96
CA MET A 22 -20.45 17.50 7.71
C MET A 22 -21.30 17.41 8.95
N ALA A 23 -22.54 17.91 8.90
CA ALA A 23 -23.49 17.69 9.99
C ALA A 23 -23.75 16.18 10.11
N GLN A 24 -23.06 15.52 11.05
CA GLN A 24 -23.25 14.12 11.32
C GLN A 24 -24.54 14.02 12.13
N SER A 25 -25.63 13.71 11.45
CA SER A 25 -26.87 13.28 12.09
C SER A 25 -26.53 12.05 12.93
N MET A 26 -26.54 12.21 14.26
CA MET A 26 -26.36 11.10 15.21
C MET A 26 -27.35 9.94 14.96
N VAL A 27 -28.40 10.21 14.18
CA VAL A 27 -29.47 9.27 13.83
C VAL A 27 -29.13 8.36 12.65
N ASP A 28 -28.14 8.71 11.80
CA ASP A 28 -27.91 8.00 10.53
C ASP A 28 -26.80 6.95 10.56
N CYS A 29 -25.89 7.01 11.54
CA CYS A 29 -24.94 5.95 11.82
C CYS A 29 -25.48 5.06 12.95
N SER A 30 -25.17 3.77 12.87
CA SER A 30 -25.67 2.74 13.80
C SER A 30 -25.29 3.08 15.25
N PRO A 31 -26.07 2.69 16.28
CA PRO A 31 -25.74 2.85 17.70
C PRO A 31 -24.58 1.94 18.16
N ALA A 32 -23.64 1.65 17.28
CA ALA A 32 -22.48 0.81 17.50
C ALA A 32 -21.61 1.31 18.67
N PRO A 33 -20.94 0.40 19.39
CA PRO A 33 -20.01 0.77 20.45
C PRO A 33 -18.89 1.68 19.88
N THR A 34 -18.66 2.78 20.58
CA THR A 34 -17.71 3.84 20.23
C THR A 34 -16.26 3.36 20.08
N LEU A 35 -15.94 2.18 20.62
CA LEU A 35 -14.59 1.62 20.59
C LEU A 35 -14.09 1.36 19.16
N GLY A 36 -14.89 0.73 18.30
CA GLY A 36 -14.50 0.43 16.91
C GLY A 36 -14.19 1.72 16.13
N GLY A 37 -15.06 2.72 16.26
CA GLY A 37 -14.86 4.03 15.64
C GLY A 37 -13.58 4.72 16.12
N SER A 38 -13.24 4.61 17.41
CA SER A 38 -12.01 5.20 17.93
C SER A 38 -10.73 4.52 17.38
N ILE A 39 -10.74 3.18 17.25
CA ILE A 39 -9.61 2.43 16.66
C ILE A 39 -9.46 2.79 15.18
N PHE A 40 -10.57 2.87 14.45
CA PHE A 40 -10.56 3.27 13.05
C PHE A 40 -10.11 4.72 12.85
N LEU A 41 -10.51 5.63 13.76
CA LEU A 41 -10.02 7.00 13.77
C LEU A 41 -8.51 7.06 13.96
N VAL A 42 -7.97 6.32 14.92
CA VAL A 42 -6.51 6.22 15.12
C VAL A 42 -5.83 5.71 13.85
N ALA A 43 -6.41 4.72 13.17
CA ALA A 43 -5.89 4.24 11.89
C ALA A 43 -5.85 5.36 10.84
N ILE A 44 -6.92 6.13 10.65
CA ILE A 44 -6.92 7.24 9.69
C ILE A 44 -5.91 8.32 10.08
N LEU A 45 -5.78 8.66 11.36
CA LEU A 45 -4.80 9.66 11.82
C LEU A 45 -3.37 9.21 11.51
N LEU A 46 -3.05 7.93 11.68
CA LEU A 46 -1.76 7.35 11.30
C LEU A 46 -1.54 7.39 9.79
N LEU A 47 -2.58 7.13 8.99
CA LEU A 47 -2.52 7.26 7.53
C LEU A 47 -2.19 8.71 7.14
N MET A 48 -2.93 9.66 7.69
CA MET A 48 -2.79 11.10 7.41
C MET A 48 -1.45 11.65 7.87
N TRP A 49 -0.86 11.09 8.93
CA TRP A 49 0.48 11.45 9.40
C TRP A 49 1.54 11.37 8.28
N LYS A 50 1.39 10.40 7.37
CA LYS A 50 2.36 10.19 6.29
C LYS A 50 1.94 10.68 4.93
N CYS A 51 0.68 11.02 4.74
CA CYS A 51 0.25 11.71 3.53
C CYS A 51 0.90 13.10 3.47
N ASN A 52 1.76 13.32 2.48
CA ASN A 52 2.26 14.66 2.14
C ASN A 52 1.24 15.35 1.25
N ILE A 53 0.19 15.91 1.85
CA ILE A 53 -0.93 16.48 1.07
C ILE A 53 -0.52 17.77 0.34
N LEU A 54 0.38 18.58 0.92
CA LEU A 54 0.85 19.81 0.29
C LEU A 54 2.33 19.75 -0.15
N PRO A 55 2.64 20.21 -1.38
CA PRO A 55 4.01 20.31 -1.86
C PRO A 55 4.80 21.36 -1.06
N LYS A 56 6.07 21.05 -0.77
CA LYS A 56 6.96 21.86 0.09
C LYS A 56 7.18 23.30 -0.39
N LEU A 57 6.98 23.56 -1.68
CA LEU A 57 7.23 24.83 -2.36
C LEU A 57 6.45 26.00 -1.73
N TYR A 58 5.22 25.78 -1.25
CA TYR A 58 4.37 26.85 -0.72
C TYR A 58 4.70 27.24 0.73
N ARG A 59 5.56 26.47 1.43
CA ARG A 59 5.81 26.66 2.86
C ARG A 59 6.57 27.95 3.20
N GLN A 60 7.39 28.46 2.27
CA GLN A 60 8.23 29.63 2.53
C GLN A 60 7.47 30.96 2.52
N ARG A 61 6.37 31.08 1.74
CA ARG A 61 5.76 32.39 1.47
C ARG A 61 4.74 32.83 2.52
N ALA A 62 4.04 31.90 3.17
CA ALA A 62 3.02 32.22 4.18
C ALA A 62 2.81 31.03 5.16
N PRO A 63 3.66 30.88 6.20
CA PRO A 63 3.63 29.71 7.08
C PRO A 63 2.34 29.59 7.89
N TRP A 64 1.72 30.71 8.28
CA TRP A 64 0.49 30.74 9.07
C TRP A 64 -0.73 30.25 8.29
N ILE A 65 -0.94 30.79 7.09
CA ILE A 65 -2.07 30.41 6.22
C ILE A 65 -1.94 28.94 5.84
N PHE A 66 -0.72 28.48 5.56
CA PHE A 66 -0.44 27.09 5.26
C PHE A 66 -0.81 26.16 6.44
N ALA A 67 -0.41 26.50 7.67
CA ALA A 67 -0.72 25.69 8.84
C ALA A 67 -2.24 25.57 9.09
N VAL A 68 -2.97 26.68 8.97
CA VAL A 68 -4.44 26.69 9.11
C VAL A 68 -5.09 25.84 8.01
N THR A 69 -4.65 26.02 6.76
CA THR A 69 -5.17 25.26 5.62
C THR A 69 -4.89 23.76 5.76
N GLU A 70 -3.70 23.38 6.21
CA GLU A 70 -3.32 22.00 6.47
C GLU A 70 -4.21 21.36 7.56
N ILE A 71 -4.50 22.08 8.65
CA ILE A 71 -5.44 21.62 9.69
C ILE A 71 -6.84 21.46 9.10
N LEU A 72 -7.37 22.45 8.39
CA LEU A 72 -8.72 22.40 7.81
C LEU A 72 -8.87 21.24 6.82
N ILE A 73 -7.90 21.04 5.93
CA ILE A 73 -7.91 19.93 4.97
C ILE A 73 -7.82 18.59 5.71
N THR A 74 -6.99 18.48 6.74
CA THR A 74 -6.84 17.24 7.53
C THR A 74 -8.13 16.91 8.27
N VAL A 75 -8.76 17.90 8.92
CA VAL A 75 -10.06 17.73 9.58
C VAL A 75 -11.12 17.34 8.56
N PHE A 76 -11.23 18.05 7.44
CA PHE A 76 -12.19 17.74 6.39
C PHE A 76 -12.01 16.32 5.83
N ALA A 77 -10.78 15.93 5.49
CA ALA A 77 -10.49 14.61 4.96
C ALA A 77 -10.78 13.50 5.98
N THR A 78 -10.42 13.71 7.25
CA THR A 78 -10.70 12.74 8.31
C THR A 78 -12.20 12.61 8.59
N GLU A 79 -12.96 13.70 8.62
CA GLU A 79 -14.42 13.70 8.71
C GLU A 79 -15.06 12.97 7.53
N LEU A 80 -14.61 13.26 6.30
CA LEU A 80 -15.12 12.64 5.08
C LEU A 80 -14.87 11.13 5.07
N ILE A 81 -13.68 10.68 5.45
CA ILE A 81 -13.33 9.24 5.49
C ILE A 81 -14.12 8.56 6.60
N MET A 82 -14.22 9.15 7.80
CA MET A 82 -15.06 8.61 8.87
C MET A 82 -16.52 8.48 8.40
N HIS A 83 -17.07 9.51 7.75
CA HIS A 83 -18.45 9.48 7.29
C HIS A 83 -18.67 8.45 6.17
N LEU A 84 -17.85 8.48 5.11
CA LEU A 84 -18.05 7.61 3.95
C LEU A 84 -17.61 6.17 4.21
N ALA A 85 -16.46 5.95 4.84
CA ALA A 85 -15.93 4.61 5.03
C ALA A 85 -16.54 3.94 6.26
N TRP A 86 -16.43 4.57 7.44
CA TRP A 86 -16.87 3.94 8.69
C TRP A 86 -18.39 3.80 8.77
N CYS A 87 -19.15 4.86 8.51
CA CYS A 87 -20.61 4.80 8.62
C CYS A 87 -21.23 3.84 7.58
N THR A 88 -20.70 3.82 6.35
CA THR A 88 -21.15 2.86 5.34
C THR A 88 -20.83 1.42 5.76
N TYR A 89 -19.62 1.20 6.29
CA TYR A 89 -19.22 -0.11 6.81
C TYR A 89 -20.12 -0.59 7.95
N GLU A 90 -20.41 0.27 8.93
CA GLU A 90 -21.33 -0.05 10.03
C GLU A 90 -22.74 -0.33 9.52
N ARG A 91 -23.25 0.46 8.56
CA ARG A 91 -24.58 0.25 7.99
C ARG A 91 -24.71 -1.09 7.27
N ILE A 92 -23.69 -1.47 6.51
CA ILE A 92 -23.65 -2.77 5.84
C ILE A 92 -23.57 -3.89 6.88
N THR A 93 -22.67 -3.75 7.86
CA THR A 93 -22.50 -4.72 8.95
C THR A 93 -23.79 -4.92 9.73
N TYR A 94 -24.47 -3.82 10.09
CA TYR A 94 -25.74 -3.85 10.79
C TYR A 94 -26.80 -4.65 10.03
N ARG A 95 -26.97 -4.39 8.72
CA ARG A 95 -27.91 -5.14 7.87
C ARG A 95 -27.54 -6.63 7.79
N MET A 96 -26.26 -6.97 7.69
CA MET A 96 -25.80 -8.36 7.65
C MET A 96 -26.06 -9.08 8.98
N VAL A 97 -25.80 -8.41 10.11
CA VAL A 97 -26.04 -8.95 11.45
C VAL A 97 -27.53 -9.15 11.71
N GLN A 98 -28.40 -8.22 11.29
CA GLN A 98 -29.84 -8.36 11.40
C GLN A 98 -30.36 -9.62 10.69
N VAL A 99 -29.83 -9.91 9.50
CA VAL A 99 -30.17 -11.13 8.75
C VAL A 99 -29.64 -12.39 9.44
N ALA A 100 -28.44 -12.33 10.02
CA ALA A 100 -27.81 -13.47 10.68
C ALA A 100 -28.46 -13.85 12.03
N CYS A 101 -28.84 -12.86 12.85
CA CYS A 101 -29.22 -13.07 14.26
C CYS A 101 -30.73 -13.21 14.52
N TYR A 102 -31.60 -13.20 13.49
CA TYR A 102 -33.06 -13.39 13.58
C TYR A 102 -33.69 -12.72 14.84
N HIS A 103 -33.47 -11.41 15.02
CA HIS A 103 -34.05 -10.59 16.11
C HIS A 103 -33.64 -10.93 17.57
N LYS A 104 -32.60 -11.74 17.81
CA LYS A 104 -32.03 -11.85 19.16
C LYS A 104 -31.13 -10.65 19.47
N VAL A 105 -31.60 -9.73 20.30
CA VAL A 105 -30.90 -8.48 20.70
C VAL A 105 -29.46 -8.71 21.16
N TRP A 106 -29.23 -9.76 21.98
CA TRP A 106 -27.89 -10.11 22.46
C TRP A 106 -26.95 -10.58 21.35
N CYS A 107 -27.47 -11.37 20.40
CA CYS A 107 -26.70 -11.84 19.24
C CYS A 107 -26.33 -10.66 18.36
N GLU A 108 -27.29 -9.76 18.09
CA GLU A 108 -27.08 -8.58 17.27
C GLU A 108 -26.00 -7.68 17.88
N PHE A 109 -26.11 -7.34 19.16
CA PHE A 109 -25.11 -6.50 19.82
C PHE A 109 -23.72 -7.15 19.86
N ALA A 110 -23.62 -8.42 20.25
CA ALA A 110 -22.34 -9.12 20.34
C ALA A 110 -21.66 -9.28 18.98
N LEU A 111 -22.41 -9.71 17.96
CA LEU A 111 -21.86 -9.93 16.62
C LEU A 111 -21.46 -8.60 15.97
N MET A 112 -22.26 -7.55 16.14
CA MET A 112 -21.94 -6.21 15.64
C MET A 112 -20.67 -5.66 16.30
N ALA A 113 -20.54 -5.80 17.64
CA ALA A 113 -19.35 -5.37 18.36
C ALA A 113 -18.09 -6.14 17.91
N ILE A 114 -18.18 -7.46 17.75
CA ILE A 114 -17.05 -8.28 17.28
C ILE A 114 -16.65 -7.88 15.86
N ILE A 115 -17.60 -7.78 14.93
CA ILE A 115 -17.30 -7.45 13.53
C ILE A 115 -16.70 -6.05 13.42
N THR A 116 -17.24 -5.05 14.12
CA THR A 116 -16.70 -3.69 14.06
C THR A 116 -15.33 -3.56 14.69
N VAL A 117 -15.07 -4.22 15.83
CA VAL A 117 -13.73 -4.22 16.44
C VAL A 117 -12.73 -4.93 15.53
N VAL A 118 -13.08 -6.10 14.98
CA VAL A 118 -12.21 -6.82 14.04
C VAL A 118 -11.97 -6.00 12.77
N GLY A 119 -12.99 -5.36 12.22
CA GLY A 119 -12.87 -4.48 11.04
C GLY A 119 -11.98 -3.27 11.30
N ALA A 120 -12.14 -2.60 12.45
CA ALA A 120 -11.30 -1.48 12.85
C ALA A 120 -9.84 -1.92 13.07
N PHE A 121 -9.64 -3.06 13.74
CA PHE A 121 -8.30 -3.61 13.97
C PHE A 121 -7.64 -4.02 12.65
N ALA A 122 -8.37 -4.69 11.75
CA ALA A 122 -7.88 -5.04 10.42
C ALA A 122 -7.49 -3.79 9.62
N SER A 123 -8.31 -2.73 9.65
CA SER A 123 -7.98 -1.46 9.03
C SER A 123 -6.72 -0.84 9.63
N LEU A 124 -6.59 -0.85 10.96
CA LEU A 124 -5.39 -0.37 11.66
C LEU A 124 -4.15 -1.16 11.22
N CYS A 125 -4.23 -2.50 11.16
CA CYS A 125 -3.13 -3.34 10.67
C CYS A 125 -2.73 -2.97 9.24
N VAL A 126 -3.68 -2.81 8.33
CA VAL A 126 -3.40 -2.39 6.95
C VAL A 126 -2.71 -1.03 6.93
N VAL A 127 -3.19 -0.05 7.71
CA VAL A 127 -2.54 1.27 7.78
C VAL A 127 -1.14 1.15 8.36
N VAL A 128 -0.95 0.44 9.46
CA VAL A 128 0.37 0.23 10.08
C VAL A 128 1.31 -0.42 9.07
N GLU A 129 0.86 -1.39 8.29
CA GLU A 129 1.69 -2.01 7.26
C GLU A 129 2.06 -1.05 6.13
N VAL A 130 1.14 -0.21 5.68
CA VAL A 130 1.40 0.74 4.59
C VAL A 130 2.27 1.91 5.08
N VAL A 131 2.07 2.36 6.32
CA VAL A 131 2.66 3.58 6.87
C VAL A 131 3.98 3.34 7.59
N CYS A 132 4.11 2.23 8.31
CA CYS A 132 5.30 1.97 9.11
C CYS A 132 6.47 1.54 8.22
N PRO A 133 7.67 2.16 8.41
CA PRO A 133 8.87 1.76 7.70
C PRO A 133 9.24 0.31 8.05
N ALA A 134 9.92 -0.38 7.14
CA ALA A 134 10.30 -1.80 7.26
C ALA A 134 10.92 -2.14 8.63
N ARG A 135 11.73 -1.24 9.20
CA ARG A 135 12.34 -1.42 10.53
C ARG A 135 11.36 -1.76 11.66
N ILE A 136 10.16 -1.18 11.67
CA ILE A 136 9.16 -1.47 12.73
C ILE A 136 8.48 -2.82 12.45
N LYS A 137 8.38 -3.21 11.18
CA LYS A 137 7.82 -4.51 10.78
C LYS A 137 8.71 -5.66 11.24
N ASP A 138 10.03 -5.48 11.15
CA ASP A 138 11.01 -6.50 11.57
C ASP A 138 10.89 -6.78 13.08
N SER A 139 10.77 -5.73 13.89
CA SER A 139 10.56 -5.88 15.34
C SER A 139 9.21 -6.50 15.69
N LEU A 140 8.16 -6.21 14.92
CA LEU A 140 6.84 -6.82 15.16
C LEU A 140 6.84 -8.30 14.75
N GLY A 141 7.55 -8.66 13.68
CA GLY A 141 7.76 -10.04 13.24
C GLY A 141 8.47 -10.85 14.33
N GLU A 142 9.54 -10.31 14.90
CA GLU A 142 10.28 -10.95 15.99
C GLU A 142 9.42 -11.19 17.24
N VAL A 143 8.53 -10.25 17.59
CA VAL A 143 7.59 -10.41 18.71
C VAL A 143 6.48 -11.44 18.38
N LEU A 144 6.02 -11.47 17.13
CA LEU A 144 4.99 -12.43 16.68
C LEU A 144 5.53 -13.86 16.59
N ASP A 145 6.81 -14.03 16.27
CA ASP A 145 7.47 -15.35 16.21
C ASP A 145 7.57 -16.02 17.59
N ILE A 146 7.51 -15.25 18.69
CA ILE A 146 7.51 -15.77 20.06
C ILE A 146 6.12 -16.31 20.48
N LEU A 147 5.05 -15.89 19.81
CA LEU A 147 3.70 -16.32 20.16
C LEU A 147 3.42 -17.74 19.59
N PRO A 148 3.07 -18.72 20.43
CA PRO A 148 2.79 -20.07 19.96
C PRO A 148 1.55 -20.07 19.06
N VAL A 149 1.77 -20.20 17.75
CA VAL A 149 0.69 -20.30 16.78
C VAL A 149 0.01 -21.66 16.95
N PRO A 150 -1.30 -21.72 17.25
CA PRO A 150 -2.00 -22.99 17.36
C PRO A 150 -2.01 -23.69 16.00
N ALA A 151 -1.77 -25.00 15.98
CA ALA A 151 -1.64 -25.79 14.74
C ALA A 151 -2.85 -25.67 13.78
N GLY A 152 -4.04 -25.36 14.31
CA GLY A 152 -5.24 -25.12 13.51
C GLY A 152 -5.30 -23.77 12.78
N ALA A 153 -4.45 -22.80 13.14
CA ALA A 153 -4.46 -21.46 12.55
C ALA A 153 -3.59 -21.33 11.30
N ALA A 154 -2.75 -22.33 10.98
CA ALA A 154 -1.79 -22.27 9.87
C ALA A 154 -2.47 -21.95 8.52
N SER A 155 -3.63 -22.54 8.24
CA SER A 155 -4.36 -22.27 7.00
C SER A 155 -4.88 -20.82 6.92
N LEU A 156 -5.36 -20.27 8.04
CA LEU A 156 -5.89 -18.92 8.10
C LEU A 156 -4.75 -17.90 7.99
N LEU A 157 -3.60 -18.20 8.60
CA LEU A 157 -2.40 -17.37 8.54
C LEU A 157 -1.83 -17.33 7.11
N ASN A 158 -1.77 -18.47 6.42
CA ASN A 158 -1.38 -18.53 5.01
C ASN A 158 -2.33 -17.70 4.12
N TYR A 159 -3.64 -17.80 4.35
CA TYR A 159 -4.62 -16.98 3.62
C TYR A 159 -4.43 -15.48 3.89
N LEU A 160 -4.22 -15.09 5.14
CA LEU A 160 -3.94 -13.69 5.49
C LEU A 160 -2.64 -13.21 4.85
N GLN A 161 -1.61 -14.05 4.79
CA GLN A 161 -0.33 -13.73 4.17
C GLN A 161 -0.46 -13.58 2.65
N ASP A 162 -1.27 -14.41 1.99
CA ASP A 162 -1.60 -14.28 0.58
C ASP A 162 -2.38 -12.99 0.29
N VAL A 163 -3.43 -12.71 1.07
CA VAL A 163 -4.22 -11.48 0.94
C VAL A 163 -3.33 -10.26 1.17
N ARG A 164 -2.46 -10.30 2.19
CA ARG A 164 -1.48 -9.25 2.46
C ARG A 164 -0.53 -9.04 1.28
N THR A 165 0.04 -10.12 0.75
CA THR A 165 0.96 -10.06 -0.40
C THR A 165 0.25 -9.49 -1.63
N TYR A 166 -1.01 -9.88 -1.85
CA TYR A 166 -1.84 -9.36 -2.92
C TYR A 166 -2.12 -7.85 -2.76
N VAL A 167 -2.57 -7.42 -1.58
CA VAL A 167 -2.85 -6.00 -1.28
C VAL A 167 -1.58 -5.16 -1.44
N MET A 168 -0.45 -5.62 -0.90
CA MET A 168 0.84 -4.95 -1.08
C MET A 168 1.23 -4.88 -2.56
N GLY A 169 1.04 -5.97 -3.32
CA GLY A 169 1.25 -5.99 -4.76
C GLY A 169 0.43 -4.94 -5.51
N VAL A 170 -0.86 -4.79 -5.17
CA VAL A 170 -1.74 -3.77 -5.76
C VAL A 170 -1.30 -2.35 -5.40
N ILE A 171 -0.89 -2.13 -4.14
CA ILE A 171 -0.40 -0.81 -3.68
C ILE A 171 0.89 -0.45 -4.42
N TYR A 172 1.87 -1.36 -4.47
CA TYR A 172 3.11 -1.13 -5.22
C TYR A 172 2.83 -0.88 -6.69
N PHE A 173 1.97 -1.70 -7.31
CA PHE A 173 1.58 -1.52 -8.70
C PHE A 173 0.93 -0.14 -8.96
N SER A 174 0.15 0.35 -8.00
CA SER A 174 -0.49 1.67 -8.08
C SER A 174 0.49 2.84 -7.85
N GLN A 175 1.65 2.60 -7.25
CA GLN A 175 2.70 3.62 -7.09
C GLN A 175 3.65 3.70 -8.29
N LEU A 176 3.80 2.62 -9.06
CA LEU A 176 4.67 2.60 -10.24
C LEU A 176 4.23 3.62 -11.29
N THR A 177 5.20 4.18 -12.01
CA THR A 177 4.93 5.01 -13.19
C THR A 177 4.28 4.19 -14.30
N ARG A 178 3.65 4.85 -15.28
CA ARG A 178 2.94 4.17 -16.37
C ARG A 178 3.83 3.18 -17.12
N GLU A 179 5.10 3.53 -17.33
CA GLU A 179 6.08 2.70 -18.02
C GLU A 179 6.47 1.48 -17.19
N GLN A 180 6.78 1.68 -15.91
CA GLN A 180 7.10 0.60 -14.98
C GLN A 180 5.94 -0.38 -14.82
N ARG A 181 4.69 0.11 -14.80
CA ARG A 181 3.50 -0.77 -14.79
C ARG A 181 3.44 -1.66 -16.02
N LEU A 182 3.72 -1.12 -17.20
CA LEU A 182 3.68 -1.88 -18.45
C LEU A 182 4.76 -2.96 -18.49
N LEU A 183 5.95 -2.66 -17.96
CA LEU A 183 7.03 -3.63 -17.78
C LEU A 183 6.64 -4.73 -16.78
N ALA A 184 6.08 -4.38 -15.63
CA ALA A 184 5.61 -5.34 -14.63
C ALA A 184 4.52 -6.27 -15.19
N VAL A 185 3.54 -5.74 -15.93
CA VAL A 185 2.50 -6.55 -16.60
C VAL A 185 3.12 -7.50 -17.63
N ARG A 186 4.12 -7.05 -18.39
CA ARG A 186 4.81 -7.89 -19.38
C ARG A 186 5.59 -9.02 -18.69
N ALA A 187 6.32 -8.72 -17.62
CA ALA A 187 7.02 -9.72 -16.82
C ALA A 187 6.06 -10.76 -16.23
N PHE A 188 4.94 -10.32 -15.65
CA PHE A 188 3.91 -11.22 -15.12
C PHE A 188 3.30 -12.10 -16.21
N LYS A 189 3.02 -11.54 -17.39
CA LYS A 189 2.51 -12.31 -18.54
C LYS A 189 3.50 -13.39 -18.98
N LEU A 190 4.80 -13.09 -19.00
CA LEU A 190 5.85 -14.06 -19.32
C LEU A 190 5.93 -15.17 -18.26
N GLN A 191 5.83 -14.85 -16.96
CA GLN A 191 5.78 -15.86 -15.90
C GLN A 191 4.57 -16.78 -16.02
N VAL A 192 3.38 -16.22 -16.29
CA VAL A 192 2.15 -17.01 -16.50
C VAL A 192 2.26 -17.90 -17.75
N GLN A 193 2.97 -17.45 -18.78
CA GLN A 193 3.20 -18.27 -19.97
C GLN A 193 4.19 -19.41 -19.71
N ASN A 194 5.28 -19.14 -19.00
CA ASN A 194 6.27 -20.16 -18.64
C ASN A 194 5.68 -21.24 -17.72
N SER A 195 4.82 -20.87 -16.76
CA SER A 195 4.18 -21.86 -15.88
C SER A 195 3.23 -22.80 -16.62
N LYS A 196 2.61 -22.36 -17.72
CA LYS A 196 1.83 -23.23 -18.62
C LYS A 196 2.72 -24.21 -19.40
N ILE A 197 3.91 -23.79 -19.82
CA ILE A 197 4.86 -24.65 -20.53
C ILE A 197 5.36 -25.75 -19.58
N THR A 198 5.69 -25.41 -18.34
CA THR A 198 6.14 -26.38 -17.33
C THR A 198 5.07 -27.41 -17.02
N LYS A 199 3.80 -27.02 -16.88
CA LYS A 199 2.68 -27.97 -16.67
C LYS A 199 2.42 -28.89 -17.86
N ASN A 200 2.75 -28.46 -19.07
CA ASN A 200 2.54 -29.25 -20.29
C ASN A 200 3.74 -30.11 -20.67
N LYS A 201 4.86 -30.07 -19.93
CA LYS A 201 5.95 -31.03 -20.10
C LYS A 201 5.46 -32.34 -19.47
N PRO A 202 5.02 -33.33 -20.25
CA PRO A 202 4.49 -34.55 -19.67
C PRO A 202 5.63 -35.23 -18.92
N SER A 203 5.42 -35.59 -17.66
CA SER A 203 6.30 -36.47 -16.90
C SER A 203 6.51 -37.76 -17.70
N LYS A 204 7.57 -37.79 -18.52
CA LYS A 204 8.07 -38.98 -19.21
C LYS A 204 9.11 -39.72 -18.35
N GLU A 205 9.14 -39.47 -17.04
CA GLU A 205 10.00 -40.16 -16.06
C GLU A 205 9.24 -41.25 -15.27
N HIS A 206 8.26 -41.91 -15.90
CA HIS A 206 7.70 -43.13 -15.34
C HIS A 206 7.48 -44.18 -16.42
N GLN A 207 8.60 -44.65 -17.00
CA GLN A 207 8.72 -46.01 -17.51
C GLN A 207 10.19 -46.36 -17.81
N GLU A 208 11.01 -46.47 -16.76
CA GLU A 208 12.08 -47.47 -16.76
C GLU A 208 11.85 -48.35 -15.53
N GLU A 209 11.09 -49.43 -15.76
CA GLU A 209 11.08 -50.64 -14.95
C GLU A 209 12.50 -51.23 -15.00
N MET A 210 13.17 -51.35 -13.85
CA MET A 210 14.21 -52.36 -13.65
C MET A 210 14.22 -52.88 -12.21
N PRO A 211 14.64 -54.14 -12.02
CA PRO A 211 14.09 -55.04 -11.03
C PRO A 211 14.73 -54.91 -9.65
N GLU A 212 13.98 -55.43 -8.66
CA GLU A 212 14.37 -55.65 -7.28
C GLU A 212 15.84 -56.07 -7.09
N ASN A 213 16.59 -55.27 -6.35
CA ASN A 213 17.65 -55.79 -5.49
C ASN A 213 17.77 -54.88 -4.25
N PRO A 214 17.92 -55.44 -3.03
CA PRO A 214 17.78 -54.65 -1.83
C PRO A 214 19.14 -54.18 -1.28
N ILE A 215 19.08 -53.04 -0.60
CA ILE A 215 20.06 -52.48 0.36
C ILE A 215 21.33 -51.86 -0.25
N GLN A 216 21.31 -50.54 -0.44
CA GLN A 216 22.45 -49.70 -0.11
C GLN A 216 22.02 -48.24 0.16
N GLU A 217 22.27 -47.76 1.38
CA GLU A 217 22.21 -46.34 1.74
C GLU A 217 23.27 -45.58 0.94
N VAL A 218 22.86 -44.73 0.00
CA VAL A 218 23.74 -43.78 -0.70
C VAL A 218 23.00 -42.46 -0.97
N HIS A 219 23.41 -41.43 -0.21
CA HIS A 219 23.66 -40.04 -0.62
C HIS A 219 22.55 -39.20 -1.29
N SER A 220 21.99 -38.28 -0.50
CA SER A 220 21.02 -37.25 -0.89
C SER A 220 21.68 -35.92 -1.34
N ASP A 221 22.56 -35.94 -2.34
CA ASP A 221 23.32 -34.73 -2.76
C ASP A 221 23.03 -34.19 -4.18
N GLU A 222 21.98 -34.66 -4.88
CA GLU A 222 21.69 -34.18 -6.26
C GLU A 222 20.58 -33.13 -6.40
N LEU A 223 19.97 -32.62 -5.32
CA LEU A 223 18.95 -31.56 -5.42
C LEU A 223 19.50 -30.12 -5.31
N GLN A 224 20.81 -29.92 -5.13
CA GLN A 224 21.42 -28.59 -4.99
C GLN A 224 22.10 -28.04 -6.26
N GLN A 225 22.21 -28.83 -7.33
CA GLN A 225 22.97 -28.38 -8.51
C GLN A 225 22.16 -27.59 -9.54
N ASN A 226 20.83 -27.57 -9.44
CA ASN A 226 19.97 -26.90 -10.43
C ASN A 226 19.54 -25.47 -10.03
N SER A 227 19.66 -25.08 -8.75
CA SER A 227 19.35 -23.71 -8.30
C SER A 227 20.46 -22.70 -8.62
N GLY A 228 21.72 -23.13 -8.67
CA GLY A 228 22.86 -22.24 -8.97
C GLY A 228 22.91 -21.77 -10.42
N GLN A 229 22.36 -22.54 -11.36
CA GLN A 229 22.40 -22.19 -12.78
C GLN A 229 21.37 -21.11 -13.17
N GLU A 230 20.26 -21.01 -12.44
CA GLU A 230 19.28 -19.92 -12.61
C GLU A 230 19.74 -18.60 -11.99
N GLU A 231 20.43 -18.63 -10.83
CA GLU A 231 21.01 -17.43 -10.23
C GLU A 231 22.09 -16.79 -11.13
N GLN A 232 22.97 -17.60 -11.70
CA GLN A 232 24.00 -17.10 -12.63
C GLN A 232 23.39 -16.49 -13.91
N SER A 233 22.30 -17.08 -14.43
CA SER A 233 21.61 -16.54 -15.60
C SER A 233 20.89 -15.22 -15.30
N MET A 234 20.37 -15.06 -14.09
CA MET A 234 19.72 -13.82 -13.68
C MET A 234 20.74 -12.70 -13.47
N GLU A 235 21.88 -12.99 -12.84
CA GLU A 235 22.94 -12.00 -12.61
C GLU A 235 23.54 -11.48 -13.93
N GLU A 236 23.76 -12.36 -14.92
CA GLU A 236 24.24 -11.95 -16.25
C GLU A 236 23.24 -11.02 -16.98
N LYS A 237 21.94 -11.30 -16.84
CA LYS A 237 20.89 -10.43 -17.42
C LYS A 237 20.84 -9.06 -16.75
N THR A 238 21.03 -9.01 -15.43
CA THR A 238 21.04 -7.75 -14.68
C THR A 238 22.22 -6.87 -15.11
N ARG A 239 23.42 -7.45 -15.26
CA ARG A 239 24.60 -6.71 -15.77
C ARG A 239 24.38 -6.17 -17.18
N LYS A 240 23.81 -6.99 -18.08
CA LYS A 240 23.46 -6.53 -19.44
C LYS A 240 22.43 -5.41 -19.45
N LEU A 241 21.52 -5.37 -18.47
CA LEU A 241 20.54 -4.30 -18.35
C LEU A 241 21.17 -3.00 -17.84
N GLU A 242 22.09 -3.08 -16.87
CA GLU A 242 22.86 -1.93 -16.39
C GLU A 242 23.74 -1.34 -17.49
N ASP A 243 24.39 -2.17 -18.31
CA ASP A 243 25.18 -1.71 -19.46
C ASP A 243 24.31 -0.97 -20.49
N LEU A 244 23.09 -1.46 -20.75
CA LEU A 244 22.13 -0.80 -21.63
C LEU A 244 21.61 0.52 -21.04
N GLN A 245 21.41 0.58 -19.72
CA GLN A 245 20.98 1.79 -19.03
C GLN A 245 22.07 2.88 -19.10
N ASN A 246 23.33 2.51 -18.86
CA ASN A 246 24.47 3.42 -18.97
C ASN A 246 24.64 3.97 -20.40
N LEU A 247 24.39 3.14 -21.42
CA LEU A 247 24.41 3.57 -22.83
C LEU A 247 23.29 4.58 -23.14
N LEU A 248 22.10 4.41 -22.56
CA LEU A 248 20.99 5.35 -22.73
C LEU A 248 21.25 6.70 -22.06
N ASP A 249 21.83 6.69 -20.86
CA ASP A 249 22.17 7.92 -20.15
C ASP A 249 23.26 8.72 -20.90
N LEU A 250 24.26 8.03 -21.48
CA LEU A 250 25.26 8.68 -22.34
C LEU A 250 24.64 9.33 -23.59
N GLN A 251 23.64 8.71 -24.21
CA GLN A 251 22.94 9.31 -25.35
C GLN A 251 22.08 10.53 -24.97
N ALA A 252 21.54 10.55 -23.74
CA ALA A 252 20.74 11.67 -23.26
C ALA A 252 21.59 12.94 -23.05
N ASP A 253 22.81 12.79 -22.54
CA ASP A 253 23.75 13.90 -22.33
C ASP A 253 24.26 14.47 -23.67
N GLU A 254 24.49 13.63 -24.68
CA GLU A 254 24.92 14.06 -26.02
C GLU A 254 23.82 14.91 -26.72
N TYR A 255 22.55 14.58 -26.48
CA TYR A 255 21.41 15.33 -27.03
C TYR A 255 21.19 16.69 -26.33
N GLN A 256 21.44 16.79 -25.01
CA GLN A 256 21.32 18.07 -24.30
C GLN A 256 22.44 19.06 -24.65
N THR A 257 23.64 18.54 -24.91
CA THR A 257 24.80 19.38 -25.26
C THR A 257 24.65 19.97 -26.66
N SER A 258 24.06 19.23 -27.60
CA SER A 258 23.87 19.70 -28.98
C SER A 258 22.70 20.68 -29.17
N HIS A 259 21.78 20.79 -28.20
CA HIS A 259 20.64 21.71 -28.29
C HIS A 259 20.86 23.06 -27.58
N SER A 260 21.89 23.19 -26.74
CA SER A 260 22.16 24.42 -25.95
C SER A 260 22.87 25.53 -26.74
N ASP A 261 23.43 25.24 -27.92
CA ASP A 261 24.14 26.24 -28.73
C ASP A 261 23.23 27.01 -29.73
N GLN A 262 21.92 26.72 -29.78
CA GLN A 262 21.03 27.28 -30.81
C GLN A 262 20.09 28.41 -30.35
N ASP A 263 20.05 28.77 -29.07
CA ASP A 263 19.08 29.74 -28.51
C ASP A 263 19.73 31.01 -27.90
N GLN A 264 20.83 31.49 -28.46
CA GLN A 264 21.42 32.81 -28.14
C GLN A 264 21.41 33.78 -29.34
N ASP A 265 20.27 34.01 -30.00
CA ASP A 265 20.14 35.20 -30.87
C ASP A 265 18.69 35.66 -31.12
N SER A 266 17.99 36.15 -30.09
CA SER A 266 16.86 37.06 -30.30
C SER A 266 16.48 37.83 -29.03
N GLY A 267 17.20 38.93 -28.77
CA GLY A 267 16.76 39.95 -27.82
C GLY A 267 15.68 40.85 -28.44
N PRO A 268 14.49 41.00 -27.83
CA PRO A 268 13.60 42.08 -28.20
C PRO A 268 13.92 43.32 -27.36
N GLU A 269 14.35 44.35 -28.08
CA GLU A 269 14.55 45.73 -27.66
C GLU A 269 13.23 46.31 -27.08
N SER A 270 13.10 46.38 -25.76
CA SER A 270 11.95 47.01 -25.11
C SER A 270 12.17 48.52 -24.99
N LYS A 271 11.53 49.28 -25.87
CA LYS A 271 11.39 50.74 -25.79
C LYS A 271 10.62 51.17 -24.53
N PRO A 272 10.99 52.30 -23.89
CA PRO A 272 10.22 52.85 -22.78
C PRO A 272 8.99 53.58 -23.31
N PHE A 273 7.80 53.10 -22.94
CA PHE A 273 6.55 53.83 -23.15
C PHE A 273 6.39 54.86 -22.02
N ALA A 274 6.53 56.13 -22.38
CA ALA A 274 6.14 57.28 -21.57
C ALA A 274 4.76 57.76 -22.05
N GLU A 275 3.75 57.70 -21.19
CA GLU A 275 2.48 58.43 -21.31
C GLU A 275 1.83 58.41 -19.91
N SER A 276 1.05 59.38 -19.46
CA SER A 276 0.79 60.79 -19.77
C SER A 276 -0.39 61.13 -18.87
N ASN A 277 -0.26 62.20 -18.09
CA ASN A 277 -1.30 63.07 -17.53
C ASN A 277 -2.77 62.61 -17.60
N ALA A 278 -3.40 62.46 -16.42
CA ALA A 278 -4.64 63.12 -16.02
C ALA A 278 -4.91 62.91 -14.53
#